data_AF-A0A5C8MCA2-F1
#
_entry.id   AF-A0A5C8MCA2-F1
#
_cell.length_a   1.000
_cell.length_b   1.000
_cell.length_c   1.000
_cell.angle_alpha   90.00
_cell.angle_beta   90.00
_cell.angle_gamma   90.00
#
_symmetry.space_group_name_H-M   'P 1'
#
loop_
_entity.id
_entity.type
_entity.pdbx_description
1 polymer ?
#
loop_
_entity_poly.entity_id
_entity_poly.type
_entity_poly.pdbx_seq_one_letter_code
_entity_poly.pdbx_strand_id
1 'polypeptide(L)'
;MESITVLQIKQLPNEIHQLVIEASNEGFRHLIRLVNEYQAGTNRFNKHSEALFVAYALSEIVGVCRLNQAPYSQEGSIRRVRRLYVSKDFRGFKLRLDCF
;
A
#
# COMPACT_ATOMS: atom_id res chain seq x y z
N MET A 1 22.98 0.21 -5.53
CA MET A 1 21.82 1.04 -5.13
C MET A 1 20.62 0.43 -5.83
N GLU A 2 19.74 -0.23 -5.10
CA GLU A 2 18.59 -0.88 -5.74
C GLU A 2 17.59 0.18 -6.21
N SER A 3 17.14 0.05 -7.45
CA SER A 3 16.10 0.92 -7.99
C SER A 3 14.75 0.52 -7.41
N ILE A 4 14.15 1.40 -6.62
CA ILE A 4 12.81 1.17 -6.09
C ILE A 4 11.79 1.78 -7.05
N THR A 5 10.82 0.97 -7.48
CA THR A 5 9.72 1.40 -8.37
C THR A 5 8.40 1.29 -7.65
N VAL A 6 7.56 2.33 -7.72
CA VAL A 6 6.22 2.31 -7.12
C VAL A 6 5.18 2.20 -8.22
N LEU A 7 4.30 1.21 -8.10
CA LEU A 7 3.29 0.90 -9.11
C LEU A 7 1.89 0.97 -8.52
N GLN A 8 0.94 1.55 -9.26
CA GLN A 8 -0.48 1.37 -8.98
C GLN A 8 -0.89 -0.03 -9.44
N ILE A 9 -1.53 -0.79 -8.56
CA ILE A 9 -1.95 -2.16 -8.83
C ILE A 9 -3.47 -2.30 -8.64
N LYS A 10 -4.10 -3.15 -9.46
CA LYS A 10 -5.54 -3.45 -9.37
C LYS A 10 -5.83 -4.62 -8.45
N GLN A 11 -4.84 -5.47 -8.19
CA GLN A 11 -4.99 -6.67 -7.38
C GLN A 11 -3.82 -6.80 -6.43
N LEU A 12 -4.12 -7.21 -5.19
CA LEU A 12 -3.10 -7.41 -4.17
C LEU A 12 -2.21 -8.60 -4.56
N PRO A 13 -0.88 -8.43 -4.68
CA PRO A 13 0.01 -9.53 -5.04
C PRO A 13 0.11 -10.52 -3.89
N ASN A 14 0.28 -11.81 -4.20
CA ASN A 14 0.42 -12.85 -3.18
C ASN A 14 1.73 -12.69 -2.39
N GLU A 15 2.74 -12.08 -2.98
CA GLU A 15 4.06 -11.84 -2.40
C GLU A 15 4.02 -10.86 -1.21
N ILE A 16 2.89 -10.16 -1.00
CA ILE A 16 2.69 -9.21 0.11
C ILE A 16 2.85 -9.87 1.49
N HIS A 17 2.72 -11.20 1.58
CA HIS A 17 2.80 -11.93 2.84
C HIS A 17 4.10 -11.70 3.60
N GLN A 18 5.24 -11.55 2.91
CA GLN A 18 6.52 -11.28 3.57
C GLN A 18 6.51 -9.93 4.29
N LEU A 19 6.03 -8.88 3.59
CA LEU A 19 5.88 -7.54 4.16
C LEU A 19 4.88 -7.52 5.33
N VAL A 20 3.83 -8.34 5.27
CA VAL A 20 2.84 -8.48 6.35
C VAL A 20 3.46 -9.13 7.59
N ILE A 21 4.28 -10.16 7.41
CA ILE A 21 5.00 -10.83 8.51
C ILE A 21 5.96 -9.83 9.18
N GLU A 22 6.76 -9.13 8.38
CA GLU A 22 7.69 -8.11 8.89
C GLU A 22 6.97 -7.04 9.71
N ALA A 23 5.91 -6.45 9.15
CA ALA A 23 5.11 -5.44 9.84
C ALA A 23 4.49 -5.96 11.14
N SER A 24 4.02 -7.21 11.14
CA SER A 24 3.42 -7.83 12.31
C SER A 24 4.44 -8.07 13.42
N ASN A 25 5.65 -8.46 13.06
CA ASN A 25 6.77 -8.60 13.99
C ASN A 25 7.17 -7.26 14.63
N GLU A 26 7.02 -6.15 13.90
CA GLU A 26 7.16 -4.80 14.43
C GLU A 26 5.92 -4.29 15.20
N GLY A 27 4.85 -5.08 15.28
CA GLY A 27 3.61 -4.73 15.99
C GLY A 27 2.55 -4.00 15.15
N PHE A 28 2.81 -3.77 13.86
CA PHE A 28 1.89 -3.11 12.93
C PHE A 28 0.85 -4.09 12.34
N ARG A 29 -0.31 -4.20 13.01
CA ARG A 29 -1.41 -5.11 12.58
C ARG A 29 -2.23 -4.61 11.39
N HIS A 30 -2.01 -3.39 10.93
CA HIS A 30 -2.83 -2.79 9.89
C HIS A 30 -2.66 -3.44 8.51
N LEU A 31 -1.53 -4.12 8.27
CA LEU A 31 -1.27 -4.87 7.03
C LEU A 31 -2.02 -6.20 6.98
N ILE A 32 -2.04 -6.95 8.08
CA ILE A 32 -2.91 -8.13 8.22
C ILE A 32 -4.36 -7.74 7.91
N ARG A 33 -4.82 -6.61 8.46
CA ARG A 33 -6.18 -6.12 8.21
C ARG A 33 -6.42 -5.76 6.74
N LEU A 34 -5.43 -5.20 6.05
CA LEU A 34 -5.51 -4.92 4.61
C LEU A 34 -5.72 -6.21 3.81
N VAL A 35 -4.92 -7.25 4.08
CA VAL A 35 -5.04 -8.55 3.40
C VAL A 35 -6.40 -9.19 3.66
N ASN A 36 -6.84 -9.21 4.92
CA ASN A 36 -8.12 -9.80 5.30
C ASN A 36 -9.32 -9.07 4.65
N GLU A 37 -9.31 -7.73 4.64
CA GLU A 37 -10.36 -6.92 4.00
C GLU A 37 -10.39 -7.14 2.46
N TYR A 38 -9.22 -7.31 1.84
CA TYR A 38 -9.12 -7.62 0.42
C TYR A 38 -9.66 -9.01 0.08
N GLN A 39 -9.24 -10.03 0.83
CA GLN A 39 -9.68 -11.42 0.65
C GLN A 39 -11.18 -11.59 0.90
N ALA A 40 -11.72 -10.95 1.95
CA ALA A 40 -13.14 -10.94 2.25
C ALA A 40 -13.97 -10.15 1.21
N GLY A 41 -13.32 -9.41 0.30
CA GLY A 41 -13.98 -8.59 -0.71
C GLY A 41 -14.67 -7.33 -0.18
N THR A 42 -14.53 -7.03 1.12
CA THR A 42 -15.10 -5.83 1.72
C THR A 42 -14.39 -4.56 1.25
N ASN A 43 -13.14 -4.70 0.76
CA ASN A 43 -12.40 -3.59 0.18
C ASN A 43 -11.42 -4.05 -0.92
N ARG A 44 -11.80 -3.88 -2.20
CA ARG A 44 -11.00 -4.29 -3.37
C ARG A 44 -10.38 -3.13 -4.14
N PHE A 45 -10.45 -1.90 -3.62
CA PHE A 45 -9.85 -0.71 -4.24
C PHE A 45 -10.37 -0.45 -5.67
N ASN A 46 -11.61 -0.87 -5.95
CA ASN A 46 -12.23 -0.83 -7.27
C ASN A 46 -13.06 0.44 -7.53
N LYS A 47 -13.12 1.34 -6.55
CA LYS A 47 -13.79 2.63 -6.69
C LYS A 47 -12.88 3.61 -7.41
N HIS A 48 -13.44 4.48 -8.24
CA HIS A 48 -12.70 5.48 -9.03
C HIS A 48 -11.75 6.36 -8.19
N SER A 49 -12.10 6.61 -6.92
CA SER A 49 -11.34 7.45 -5.99
C SER A 49 -10.39 6.66 -5.06
N GLU A 50 -10.29 5.35 -5.22
CA GLU A 50 -9.41 4.47 -4.42
C GLU A 50 -8.25 3.94 -5.26
N ALA A 51 -7.09 3.75 -4.64
CA ALA A 51 -5.94 3.13 -5.28
C ALA A 51 -5.10 2.34 -4.27
N LEU A 52 -4.44 1.30 -4.77
CA LEU A 52 -3.42 0.53 -4.06
C LEU A 52 -2.09 0.74 -4.78
N PHE A 53 -1.07 1.07 -4.01
CA PHE A 53 0.30 1.23 -4.50
C PHE A 53 1.22 0.24 -3.82
N VAL A 54 2.12 -0.34 -4.60
CA VAL A 54 3.16 -1.25 -4.11
C VAL A 54 4.51 -0.75 -4.59
N ALA A 55 5.46 -0.69 -3.67
CA ALA A 55 6.86 -0.42 -3.95
C ALA A 55 7.61 -1.73 -4.13
N TYR A 56 8.35 -1.84 -5.23
CA TYR A 56 9.18 -2.98 -5.57
C TYR A 56 10.65 -2.59 -5.56
N ALA A 57 11.48 -3.37 -4.86
CA ALA A 57 12.91 -3.40 -5.09
C ALA A 57 13.24 -4.71 -5.82
N LEU A 58 13.74 -4.61 -7.05
CA LEU A 58 13.88 -5.75 -7.96
C LEU A 58 12.55 -6.50 -8.16
N SER A 59 12.35 -7.61 -7.46
CA SER A 59 11.13 -8.43 -7.50
C SER A 59 10.44 -8.55 -6.14
N GLU A 60 10.97 -7.89 -5.11
CA GLU A 60 10.47 -7.96 -3.75
C GLU A 60 9.57 -6.77 -3.43
N ILE A 61 8.48 -7.04 -2.72
CA ILE A 61 7.58 -6.00 -2.24
C ILE A 61 8.16 -5.39 -0.98
N VAL A 62 8.64 -4.15 -1.10
CA VAL A 62 9.31 -3.41 -0.02
C VAL A 62 8.43 -2.33 0.59
N GLY A 63 7.24 -2.11 0.05
CA GLY A 63 6.30 -1.16 0.61
C GLY A 63 4.92 -1.26 -0.01
N VAL A 64 3.93 -0.78 0.72
CA VAL A 64 2.54 -0.73 0.27
C VAL A 64 1.84 0.46 0.90
N CYS A 65 0.95 1.09 0.15
CA CYS A 65 0.05 2.09 0.71
C CYS A 65 -1.27 2.10 -0.05
N ARG A 66 -2.30 2.59 0.64
CA ARG A 66 -3.60 2.81 0.04
C ARG A 66 -3.93 4.27 0.00
N LEU A 67 -4.71 4.63 -1.00
CA LEU A 67 -5.22 5.96 -1.19
C LEU A 67 -6.73 5.88 -1.20
N ASN A 68 -7.37 6.50 -0.20
CA ASN A 68 -8.81 6.43 0.03
C ASN A 68 -9.43 7.82 -0.08
N GLN A 69 -10.70 7.91 -0.47
CA GLN A 69 -11.44 9.16 -0.42
C GLN A 69 -11.63 9.64 1.02
N ALA A 70 -11.46 10.94 1.26
CA ALA A 70 -11.85 11.54 2.53
C ALA A 70 -13.39 11.66 2.59
N PRO A 71 -14.05 11.23 3.68
CA PRO A 71 -15.52 11.29 3.78
C PRO A 71 -16.10 12.71 3.77
N TYR A 72 -15.25 13.74 3.92
CA TYR A 72 -15.66 15.15 3.97
C TYR A 72 -15.20 15.98 2.76
N SER A 73 -14.62 15.37 1.71
CA SER A 73 -14.25 16.13 0.51
C SER A 73 -15.45 16.28 -0.42
N GLN A 74 -16.03 17.48 -0.44
CA GLN A 74 -17.18 17.81 -1.30
C GLN A 74 -16.86 17.63 -2.81
N GLU A 75 -15.59 17.74 -3.21
CA GLU A 75 -15.16 17.65 -4.60
C GLU A 75 -14.17 16.49 -4.88
N GLY A 76 -13.94 15.59 -3.92
CA GLY A 76 -12.99 14.48 -4.11
C GLY A 76 -11.50 14.86 -4.20
N SER A 77 -11.18 16.15 -4.08
CA SER A 77 -9.81 16.70 -4.14
C SER A 77 -8.91 16.24 -2.99
N ILE A 78 -9.49 15.93 -1.82
CA ILE A 78 -8.74 15.41 -0.66
C ILE A 78 -8.80 13.88 -0.64
N ARG A 79 -7.63 13.26 -0.63
CA ARG A 79 -7.45 11.82 -0.50
C ARG A 79 -6.53 11.51 0.69
N ARG A 80 -6.85 10.45 1.43
CA ARG A 80 -6.10 10.03 2.62
C ARG A 80 -5.25 8.83 2.27
N VAL A 81 -3.94 8.94 2.51
CA VAL A 81 -3.07 7.78 2.53
C VAL A 81 -3.38 6.97 3.80
N ARG A 82 -3.60 5.67 3.64
CA ARG A 82 -3.89 4.73 4.73
C ARG A 82 -3.11 3.45 4.55
N ARG A 83 -2.88 2.74 5.66
CA ARG A 83 -2.18 1.44 5.66
C ARG A 83 -0.80 1.50 4.99
N LEU A 84 -0.14 2.65 5.08
CA LEU A 84 1.23 2.84 4.58
C LEU A 84 2.19 2.00 5.43
N TYR A 85 3.01 1.22 4.76
CA TYR A 85 4.14 0.53 5.37
C TYR A 85 5.28 0.44 4.36
N VAL A 86 6.49 0.55 4.89
CA VAL A 86 7.73 0.37 4.14
C VAL A 86 8.59 -0.56 4.98
N SER A 87 9.14 -1.59 4.33
CA SER A 87 10.08 -2.53 4.93
C SER A 87 11.21 -1.75 5.59
N LYS A 88 11.62 -2.19 6.78
CA LYS A 88 12.59 -1.52 7.63
C LYS A 88 13.89 -1.21 6.88
N ASP A 89 14.35 -2.14 6.06
CA ASP A 89 15.60 -2.02 5.30
C ASP A 89 15.51 -0.99 4.17
N PHE A 90 14.29 -0.60 3.79
CA PHE A 90 14.00 0.38 2.74
C PHE A 90 13.48 1.72 3.29
N ARG A 91 13.48 1.91 4.61
CA ARG A 91 13.18 3.23 5.22
C ARG A 91 14.35 4.18 5.03
N GLY A 92 14.05 5.45 4.78
CA GLY A 92 15.07 6.47 4.45
C GLY A 92 15.44 6.51 2.97
N PHE A 93 14.98 5.54 2.17
CA PHE A 93 15.04 5.64 0.72
C PHE A 93 13.87 6.47 0.20
N LYS A 94 14.13 7.24 -0.87
CA LYS A 94 13.09 8.06 -1.49
C LYS A 94 12.16 7.18 -2.32
N LEU A 95 10.93 7.00 -1.84
CA LEU A 95 9.83 6.41 -2.59
C LEU A 95 9.02 7.54 -3.22
N ARG A 96 8.86 7.52 -4.54
CA ARG A 96 8.06 8.51 -5.27
C ARG A 96 6.81 7.85 -5.80
N LEU A 97 5.66 8.43 -5.46
CA LEU A 97 4.36 8.10 -6.06
C LEU A 97 4.14 9.08 -7.22
N ASP A 98 4.39 8.64 -8.45
CA ASP A 98 4.12 9.43 -9.65
C ASP A 98 2.66 9.25 -10.06
N CYS A 99 1.74 9.84 -9.29
CA CYS A 99 0.29 9.58 -9.43
C CYS A 99 -0.61 10.81 -9.29
N PHE A 100 -0.05 12.02 -9.39
CA PHE A 100 -0.79 13.29 -9.37
C PHE A 100 -0.16 14.30 -10.32
#